data_AF-A0A8S0X7M5-F1
#
_entry.id   AF-A0A8S0X7M5-F1
#
_cell.length_a   1.000
_cell.length_b   1.000
_cell.length_c   1.000
_cell.angle_alpha   90.00
_cell.angle_beta   90.00
_cell.angle_gamma   90.00
#
_symmetry.space_group_name_H-M   'P 1'
#
loop_
_entity.id
_entity.type
_entity.pdbx_description
1 polymer ?
#
loop_
_entity_poly.entity_id
_entity_poly.type
_entity_poly.pdbx_seq_one_letter_code
_entity_poly.pdbx_strand_id
1 'polypeptide(L)'
;MESVNNDPELASEMLGLMGKELKAARLRIKELESELEKSPTIAVHRYSEEVTDFKERTEAAEYSMIILRKHVDEVNAENTRLRLELDGLKDSKTWIKKEEQPAHEPPREATVSTDIQPSLGGISNEEKIKHLEEALEKYYAKYKAQKELKLELKVAIETLEDEKGCIQEDNLILQKKVAKAEDRIARLQNKTQEKAEKSKSQTLKEELRPEERLSSFSELSEFKKYMSALPRYSERPAPAQLRPICHEGVDLNAYLSADSRTASCAQSLLYSPGRMTWTSSDAHHALILGPIHVFDDLRKTWQKVSTLRHLYDQTFHVFFPRNNCILYGGLYKVHSFRDKHPDGCLLSGASGLSLAEATIVNASSVGHNPRSIKPSDIARLYMDGILKVEPVGLQCVGFDKELYGVLKRKFEVSLPVEKRKEVNPKTGPTPKKRKLEK
;
A
#
# COMPACT_ATOMS: atom_id res chain seq x y z
N MET A 1 -14.93 -30.59 12.73
CA MET A 1 -13.64 -29.86 12.68
C MET A 1 -13.43 -29.28 14.06
N GLU A 2 -12.74 -30.03 14.92
CA GLU A 2 -12.33 -29.52 16.23
C GLU A 2 -11.43 -28.30 16.01
N SER A 3 -11.73 -27.22 16.71
CA SER A 3 -11.14 -25.91 16.48
C SER A 3 -9.64 -25.95 16.79
N VAL A 4 -8.83 -25.66 15.77
CA VAL A 4 -7.37 -25.44 15.83
C VAL A 4 -6.98 -24.33 16.84
N ASN A 5 -7.95 -23.58 17.36
CA ASN A 5 -7.76 -22.43 18.25
C ASN A 5 -7.26 -22.73 19.68
N ASN A 6 -7.15 -23.99 20.11
CA ASN A 6 -6.84 -24.32 21.50
C ASN A 6 -5.44 -24.89 21.75
N ASP A 7 -4.59 -24.98 20.72
CA ASP A 7 -3.22 -25.50 20.87
C ASP A 7 -2.19 -24.34 20.88
N PRO A 8 -1.70 -23.91 22.06
CA PRO A 8 -0.73 -22.83 22.17
C PRO A 8 0.65 -23.20 21.61
N GLU A 9 1.00 -24.49 21.53
CA GLU A 9 2.27 -24.92 20.91
C GLU A 9 2.18 -24.76 19.39
N LEU A 10 1.06 -25.16 18.79
CA LEU A 10 0.81 -24.96 17.36
C LEU A 10 0.79 -23.46 16.99
N ALA A 11 0.19 -22.61 17.83
CA ALA A 11 0.20 -21.16 17.61
C ALA A 11 1.62 -20.56 17.67
N SER A 12 2.45 -21.07 18.59
CA SER A 12 3.87 -20.69 18.70
C SER A 12 4.68 -21.14 17.47
N GLU A 13 4.45 -22.36 16.99
CA GLU A 13 5.10 -22.89 15.79
C GLU A 13 4.70 -22.11 14.52
N MET A 14 3.42 -21.77 14.36
CA MET A 14 2.92 -20.92 13.27
C MET A 14 3.55 -19.53 13.30
N LEU A 15 3.69 -18.91 14.47
CA LEU A 15 4.41 -17.64 14.62
C LEU A 15 5.88 -17.75 14.22
N GLY A 16 6.52 -18.88 14.55
CA GLY A 16 7.89 -19.18 14.13
C GLY A 16 8.04 -19.29 12.61
N LEU A 17 7.13 -20.00 11.94
CA LEU A 17 7.10 -20.14 10.49
C LEU A 17 6.83 -18.79 9.79
N MET A 18 5.83 -18.04 10.25
CA MET A 18 5.54 -16.70 9.72
C MET A 18 6.73 -15.75 9.89
N GLY A 19 7.42 -15.79 11.03
CA GLY A 19 8.62 -14.99 11.25
C GLY A 19 9.75 -15.31 10.27
N LYS A 20 9.93 -16.59 9.90
CA LYS A 20 10.91 -17.03 8.89
C LYS A 20 10.53 -16.53 7.50
N GLU A 21 9.26 -16.67 7.09
CA GLU A 21 8.78 -16.17 5.80
C GLU A 21 8.91 -14.64 5.69
N LEU A 22 8.58 -13.91 6.76
CA LEU A 22 8.67 -12.45 6.78
C LEU A 22 10.12 -11.98 6.65
N LYS A 23 11.06 -12.70 7.28
CA LYS A 23 12.50 -12.44 7.12
C LYS A 23 12.96 -12.69 5.68
N ALA A 24 12.45 -13.75 5.03
CA ALA A 24 12.74 -14.03 3.62
C ALA A 24 12.17 -12.97 2.68
N ALA A 25 10.92 -12.53 2.91
CA ALA A 25 10.28 -11.46 2.15
C ALA A 25 11.04 -10.13 2.24
N ARG A 26 11.46 -9.72 3.45
CA ARG A 26 12.30 -8.53 3.65
C ARG A 26 13.64 -8.61 2.92
N LEU A 27 14.26 -9.79 2.89
CA LEU A 27 15.49 -10.03 2.13
C LEU A 27 15.25 -9.86 0.63
N ARG A 28 14.13 -10.39 0.12
CA ARG A 28 13.75 -10.29 -1.29
C ARG A 28 13.45 -8.85 -1.72
N ILE A 29 12.73 -8.09 -0.89
CA ILE A 29 12.48 -6.65 -1.13
C ILE A 29 13.81 -5.91 -1.26
N LYS A 30 14.75 -6.16 -0.34
CA LYS A 30 16.07 -5.52 -0.36
C LYS A 30 16.91 -5.88 -1.59
N GLU A 31 16.80 -7.12 -2.09
CA GLU A 31 17.40 -7.53 -3.35
C GLU A 31 16.80 -6.76 -4.53
N LEU A 32 15.47 -6.69 -4.62
CA LEU A 32 14.76 -5.97 -5.69
C LEU A 32 15.06 -4.46 -5.68
N GLU A 33 15.10 -3.84 -4.51
CA GLU A 33 15.52 -2.44 -4.35
C GLU A 33 16.97 -2.23 -4.83
N SER A 34 17.89 -3.16 -4.48
CA SER A 34 19.27 -3.11 -4.96
C SER A 34 19.40 -3.34 -6.47
N GLU A 35 18.52 -4.13 -7.09
CA GLU A 35 18.49 -4.34 -8.54
C GLU A 35 17.94 -3.10 -9.25
N LEU A 36 16.93 -2.45 -8.68
CA LEU A 36 16.35 -1.20 -9.16
C LEU A 36 17.39 -0.06 -9.16
N GLU A 37 18.22 0.04 -8.11
CA GLU A 37 19.31 1.03 -8.05
C GLU A 37 20.39 0.80 -9.12
N LYS A 38 20.60 -0.44 -9.57
CA LYS A 38 21.67 -0.80 -10.52
C LYS A 38 21.26 -0.63 -12.00
N SER A 39 19.97 -0.53 -12.31
CA SER A 39 19.47 -0.47 -13.70
C SER A 39 18.49 0.70 -13.90
N PRO A 40 18.98 1.92 -14.19
CA PRO A 40 18.14 3.12 -14.18
C PRO A 40 17.17 3.22 -15.38
N THR A 41 17.38 2.48 -16.47
CA THR A 41 16.98 3.04 -17.77
C THR A 41 15.74 2.43 -18.44
N ILE A 42 15.28 1.21 -18.15
CA ILE A 42 14.16 0.61 -18.94
C ILE A 42 13.14 -0.21 -18.11
N ALA A 43 13.40 -0.54 -16.84
CA ALA A 43 12.55 -1.46 -16.06
C ALA A 43 11.75 -0.81 -14.90
N VAL A 44 11.70 0.53 -14.82
CA VAL A 44 11.21 1.24 -13.62
C VAL A 44 9.71 0.99 -13.33
N HIS A 45 8.86 0.81 -14.35
CA HIS A 45 7.42 0.66 -14.10
C HIS A 45 6.99 -0.74 -13.65
N ARG A 46 7.56 -1.81 -14.21
CA ARG A 46 7.15 -3.18 -13.85
C ARG A 46 7.66 -3.59 -12.47
N TYR A 47 8.88 -3.18 -12.12
CA TYR A 47 9.44 -3.42 -10.79
C TYR A 47 8.82 -2.54 -9.70
N SER A 48 8.30 -1.36 -10.05
CA SER A 48 7.62 -0.51 -9.07
C SER A 48 6.34 -1.13 -8.53
N GLU A 49 5.50 -1.74 -9.39
CA GLU A 49 4.25 -2.37 -8.94
C GLU A 49 4.50 -3.62 -8.10
N GLU A 50 5.43 -4.49 -8.51
CA GLU A 50 5.81 -5.68 -7.74
C GLU A 50 6.39 -5.29 -6.37
N VAL A 51 7.26 -4.28 -6.31
CA VAL A 51 7.83 -3.80 -5.04
C VAL A 51 6.75 -3.21 -4.13
N THR A 52 5.78 -2.47 -4.68
CA THR A 52 4.65 -1.96 -3.88
C THR A 52 3.76 -3.07 -3.35
N ASP A 53 3.40 -4.07 -4.16
CA ASP A 53 2.59 -5.21 -3.74
C ASP A 53 3.29 -6.03 -2.65
N PHE A 54 4.58 -6.33 -2.83
CA PHE A 54 5.36 -7.01 -1.80
C PHE A 54 5.46 -6.23 -0.50
N LYS A 55 5.57 -4.90 -0.59
CA LYS A 55 5.63 -4.03 0.59
C LYS A 55 4.29 -4.04 1.35
N GLU A 56 3.18 -3.86 0.65
CA GLU A 56 1.84 -3.93 1.25
C GLU A 56 1.56 -5.29 1.89
N ARG A 57 1.92 -6.39 1.21
CA ARG A 57 1.79 -7.73 1.78
C ARG A 57 2.65 -7.95 3.02
N THR A 58 3.86 -7.39 3.03
CA THR A 58 4.76 -7.47 4.18
C THR A 58 4.20 -6.66 5.36
N GLU A 59 3.73 -5.44 5.13
CA GLU A 59 3.10 -4.60 6.15
C GLU A 59 1.83 -5.26 6.74
N ALA A 60 1.00 -5.87 5.88
CA ALA A 60 -0.18 -6.63 6.32
C ALA A 60 0.18 -7.87 7.16
N ALA A 61 1.24 -8.58 6.80
CA ALA A 61 1.74 -9.73 7.55
C ALA A 61 2.34 -9.29 8.91
N GLU A 62 3.07 -8.18 8.95
CA GLU A 62 3.60 -7.60 10.20
C GLU A 62 2.47 -7.19 11.15
N TYR A 63 1.44 -6.53 10.63
CA TYR A 63 0.26 -6.18 11.40
C TYR A 63 -0.46 -7.42 11.96
N SER A 64 -0.61 -8.45 11.14
CA SER A 64 -1.21 -9.73 11.56
C SER A 64 -0.39 -10.42 12.66
N MET A 65 0.95 -10.38 12.58
CA MET A 65 1.84 -10.89 13.63
C MET A 65 1.68 -10.13 14.95
N ILE A 66 1.51 -8.81 14.91
CA ILE A 66 1.28 -8.00 16.11
C ILE A 66 -0.02 -8.42 16.80
N ILE A 67 -1.09 -8.62 16.03
CA ILE A 67 -2.38 -9.10 16.56
C ILE A 67 -2.24 -10.49 17.16
N LEU A 68 -1.60 -11.43 16.45
CA LEU A 68 -1.40 -12.80 16.94
C LEU A 68 -0.57 -12.83 18.23
N ARG A 69 0.51 -12.04 18.29
CA ARG A 69 1.32 -11.92 19.52
C ARG A 69 0.49 -11.41 20.68
N LYS A 70 -0.34 -10.39 20.46
CA LYS A 70 -1.25 -9.87 21.49
C LYS A 70 -2.23 -10.95 21.98
N HIS A 71 -2.81 -11.75 21.08
CA HIS A 71 -3.68 -12.85 21.48
C HIS A 71 -2.93 -13.93 22.28
N VAL A 72 -1.70 -14.28 21.89
CA VAL A 72 -0.88 -15.23 22.64
C VAL A 72 -0.59 -14.70 24.05
N ASP A 73 -0.27 -13.41 24.18
CA ASP A 73 -0.04 -12.78 25.48
C ASP A 73 -1.31 -12.79 26.35
N GLU A 74 -2.48 -12.52 25.76
CA GLU A 74 -3.79 -12.59 26.44
C GLU A 74 -4.12 -14.03 26.90
N VAL A 75 -3.90 -15.03 26.05
CA VAL A 75 -4.09 -16.45 26.38
C VAL A 75 -3.12 -16.91 27.47
N ASN A 76 -1.86 -16.46 27.42
CA ASN A 76 -0.86 -16.78 28.44
C ASN A 76 -1.20 -16.12 29.79
N ALA A 77 -1.70 -14.89 29.79
CA ALA A 77 -2.16 -14.21 30.99
C ALA A 77 -3.35 -14.96 31.61
N GLU A 78 -4.31 -15.40 30.79
CA GLU A 78 -5.46 -16.19 31.25
C GLU A 78 -5.05 -17.58 31.77
N ASN A 79 -4.14 -18.26 31.09
CA ASN A 79 -3.59 -19.54 31.58
C ASN A 79 -2.88 -19.37 32.93
N THR A 80 -2.15 -18.27 33.10
CA THR A 80 -1.53 -17.92 34.39
C THR A 80 -2.58 -17.69 35.47
N ARG A 81 -3.64 -16.95 35.15
CA ARG A 81 -4.78 -16.69 36.06
C ARG A 81 -5.44 -17.99 36.51
N LEU A 82 -5.76 -18.88 35.57
CA LEU A 82 -6.41 -20.16 35.86
C LEU A 82 -5.52 -21.09 36.69
N ARG A 83 -4.20 -21.08 36.48
CA ARG A 83 -3.25 -21.84 37.32
C ARG A 83 -3.26 -21.35 38.77
N LEU A 84 -3.23 -20.03 38.98
CA LEU A 84 -3.32 -19.44 40.32
C LEU A 84 -4.64 -19.78 41.01
N GLU A 85 -5.76 -19.74 40.27
CA GLU A 85 -7.08 -20.11 40.80
C GLU A 85 -7.15 -21.59 41.19
N LEU A 86 -6.58 -22.48 40.35
CA LEU A 86 -6.46 -23.90 40.65
C LEU A 86 -5.61 -24.19 41.90
N ASP A 87 -4.50 -23.48 42.08
CA ASP A 87 -3.66 -23.65 43.26
C ASP A 87 -4.35 -23.13 44.53
N GLY A 88 -5.10 -22.02 44.45
CA GLY A 88 -5.96 -21.56 45.56
C GLY A 88 -7.05 -22.56 45.94
N LEU A 89 -7.62 -23.28 44.96
CA LEU A 89 -8.57 -24.37 45.21
C LEU A 89 -7.91 -25.61 45.85
N LYS A 90 -6.65 -25.91 45.52
CA LYS A 90 -5.89 -26.99 46.19
C LYS A 90 -5.58 -26.64 47.65
N ASP A 91 -5.23 -25.39 47.93
CA ASP A 91 -4.91 -24.93 49.28
C ASP A 91 -6.16 -24.90 50.17
N SER A 92 -7.30 -24.43 49.66
CA SER A 92 -8.58 -24.51 50.39
C SER A 92 -9.04 -25.95 50.62
N LYS A 93 -8.81 -26.87 49.66
CA LYS A 93 -9.10 -28.30 49.83
C LYS A 93 -8.19 -28.99 50.87
N THR A 94 -6.94 -28.55 51.01
CA THR A 94 -6.06 -29.04 52.08
C THR A 94 -6.43 -28.46 53.44
N TRP A 95 -7.03 -27.26 53.48
CA TRP A 95 -7.52 -26.66 54.72
C TRP A 95 -8.79 -27.35 55.26
N ILE A 96 -9.75 -27.68 54.39
CA ILE A 96 -10.97 -28.43 54.75
C ILE A 96 -10.62 -29.81 55.33
N LYS A 97 -9.57 -30.48 54.83
CA LYS A 97 -9.09 -31.75 55.39
C LYS A 97 -8.35 -31.62 56.73
N LYS A 98 -7.90 -30.42 57.11
CA LYS A 98 -7.14 -30.17 58.34
C LYS A 98 -8.03 -29.67 59.48
N GLU A 99 -9.22 -29.14 59.16
CA GLU A 99 -10.23 -28.69 60.13
C GLU A 99 -11.15 -29.84 60.61
N GLU A 100 -11.18 -30.98 59.91
CA GLU A 100 -11.85 -32.22 60.34
C GLU A 100 -11.01 -33.12 61.29
N GLN A 101 -9.88 -32.64 61.81
CA GLN A 101 -9.22 -33.29 62.96
C GLN A 101 -9.44 -32.47 64.24
N PRO A 102 -10.49 -32.77 65.03
CA PRO A 102 -10.63 -32.18 66.35
C PRO A 102 -9.51 -32.66 67.28
N ALA A 103 -8.91 -31.69 67.96
CA ALA A 103 -7.94 -31.90 69.00
C ALA A 103 -8.56 -32.64 70.20
N HIS A 104 -7.96 -33.79 70.54
CA HIS A 104 -7.87 -34.39 71.88
C HIS A 104 -9.12 -34.39 72.79
N GLU A 105 -9.84 -35.52 72.80
CA GLU A 105 -10.54 -36.03 73.98
C GLU A 105 -9.86 -37.33 74.49
N PRO A 106 -9.83 -37.58 75.82
CA PRO A 106 -9.16 -38.71 76.45
C PRO A 106 -9.90 -40.06 76.23
N PRO A 107 -9.23 -41.21 76.42
CA PRO A 107 -9.71 -42.51 75.98
C PRO A 107 -10.90 -42.97 76.82
N ARG A 108 -12.10 -42.87 76.23
CA ARG A 108 -13.27 -43.59 76.71
C ARG A 108 -13.54 -44.75 75.77
N GLU A 109 -13.45 -45.94 76.35
CA GLU A 109 -14.03 -47.17 75.86
C GLU A 109 -15.46 -46.90 75.37
N ALA A 110 -15.72 -47.12 74.09
CA ALA A 110 -16.88 -47.86 73.58
C ALA A 110 -17.09 -47.61 72.08
N THR A 111 -17.28 -48.74 71.38
CA THR A 111 -18.11 -48.92 70.18
C THR A 111 -17.68 -48.20 68.91
N VAL A 112 -16.65 -48.78 68.27
CA VAL A 112 -16.50 -48.75 66.80
C VAL A 112 -17.69 -49.48 66.19
N SER A 113 -18.63 -48.73 65.63
CA SER A 113 -19.55 -49.22 64.61
C SER A 113 -18.73 -49.58 63.37
N THR A 114 -18.37 -50.85 63.27
CA THR A 114 -18.08 -51.54 62.02
C THR A 114 -19.35 -51.52 61.17
N ASP A 115 -19.44 -50.58 60.24
CA ASP A 115 -20.39 -50.66 59.14
C ASP A 115 -19.64 -50.78 57.80
N ILE A 116 -19.77 -51.99 57.25
CA ILE A 116 -19.69 -52.34 55.83
C ILE A 116 -18.28 -52.26 55.21
N GLN A 117 -17.43 -53.22 55.61
CA GLN A 117 -16.65 -53.92 54.60
C GLN A 117 -17.62 -54.68 53.68
N PRO A 118 -17.58 -54.49 52.35
CA PRO A 118 -18.06 -55.53 51.47
C PRO A 118 -17.14 -56.73 51.65
N SER A 119 -17.71 -57.79 52.22
CA SER A 119 -17.22 -59.15 52.21
C SER A 119 -16.82 -59.55 50.79
N LEU A 120 -15.56 -59.27 50.42
CA LEU A 120 -14.86 -59.98 49.35
C LEU A 120 -14.49 -61.34 49.94
N GLY A 121 -15.46 -62.25 49.84
CA GLY A 121 -15.28 -63.65 50.15
C GLY A 121 -14.08 -64.22 49.39
N GLY A 122 -13.29 -65.02 50.09
CA GLY A 122 -12.52 -66.11 49.48
C GLY A 122 -11.44 -65.73 48.47
N ILE A 123 -10.89 -64.51 48.50
CA ILE A 123 -9.65 -64.25 47.76
C ILE A 123 -8.54 -64.98 48.49
N SER A 124 -8.07 -66.11 47.94
CA SER A 124 -6.94 -66.88 48.46
C SER A 124 -5.79 -65.92 48.75
N ASN A 125 -5.00 -66.16 49.80
CA ASN A 125 -3.80 -65.34 50.07
C ASN A 125 -2.89 -65.24 48.83
N GLU A 126 -2.95 -66.21 47.92
CA GLU A 126 -2.26 -66.20 46.63
C GLU A 126 -2.75 -65.10 45.68
N GLU A 127 -4.06 -64.80 45.63
CA GLU A 127 -4.61 -63.74 44.77
C GLU A 127 -4.25 -62.34 45.31
N LYS A 128 -4.14 -62.18 46.63
CA LYS A 128 -3.63 -60.94 47.25
C LYS A 128 -2.15 -60.72 46.94
N ILE A 129 -1.35 -61.79 47.00
CA ILE A 129 0.08 -61.74 46.62
C ILE A 129 0.19 -61.34 45.15
N LYS A 130 -0.58 -61.99 44.26
CA LYS A 130 -0.57 -61.66 42.83
C LYS A 130 -0.96 -60.20 42.55
N HIS A 131 -2.00 -59.68 43.21
CA HIS A 131 -2.39 -58.27 43.04
C HIS A 131 -1.32 -57.30 43.54
N LEU A 132 -0.63 -57.64 44.64
CA LEU A 132 0.50 -56.84 45.13
C LEU A 132 1.68 -56.87 44.17
N GLU A 133 2.01 -58.02 43.61
CA GLU A 133 3.06 -58.17 42.59
C GLU A 133 2.75 -57.34 41.34
N GLU A 134 1.51 -57.39 40.83
CA GLU A 134 1.07 -56.58 39.69
C GLU A 134 1.12 -55.07 39.99
N ALA A 135 0.77 -54.65 41.21
CA ALA A 135 0.86 -53.26 41.64
C ALA A 135 2.33 -52.80 41.73
N LEU A 136 3.22 -53.67 42.21
CA LEU A 136 4.65 -53.41 42.32
C LEU A 136 5.31 -53.31 40.93
N GLU A 137 4.91 -54.16 39.99
CA GLU A 137 5.34 -54.10 38.59
C GLU A 137 4.88 -52.79 37.92
N LYS A 138 3.60 -52.41 38.09
CA LYS A 138 3.09 -51.11 37.62
C LYS A 138 3.84 -49.93 38.22
N TYR A 139 4.19 -50.00 39.51
CA TYR A 139 4.97 -48.95 40.17
C TYR A 139 6.39 -48.86 39.60
N TYR A 140 7.07 -49.99 39.39
CA TYR A 140 8.40 -50.00 38.76
C TYR A 140 8.37 -49.50 37.32
N ALA A 141 7.35 -49.87 36.53
CA ALA A 141 7.18 -49.36 35.18
C ALA A 141 7.01 -47.83 35.17
N LYS A 142 6.16 -47.29 36.07
CA LYS A 142 5.97 -45.85 36.23
C LYS A 142 7.24 -45.14 36.66
N TYR A 143 7.96 -45.70 37.63
CA TYR A 143 9.25 -45.15 38.09
C TYR A 143 10.30 -45.14 36.98
N LYS A 144 10.38 -46.21 36.19
CA LYS A 144 11.28 -46.30 35.03
C LYS A 144 10.95 -45.24 33.98
N ALA A 145 9.68 -45.10 33.60
CA ALA A 145 9.23 -44.08 32.64
C ALA A 145 9.52 -42.65 33.15
N GLN A 146 9.29 -42.39 34.45
CA GLN A 146 9.61 -41.08 35.05
C GLN A 146 11.12 -40.80 35.04
N LYS A 147 11.95 -41.82 35.24
CA LYS A 147 13.42 -41.69 35.18
C LYS A 147 13.89 -41.40 33.74
N GLU A 148 13.32 -42.07 32.75
CA GLU A 148 13.59 -41.83 31.33
C GLU A 148 13.17 -40.42 30.92
N LEU A 149 11.95 -39.99 31.26
CA LEU A 149 11.48 -38.62 31.01
C LEU A 149 12.38 -37.55 31.66
N LYS A 150 12.86 -37.79 32.88
CA LYS A 150 13.78 -36.86 33.56
C LYS A 150 15.14 -36.78 32.84
N LEU A 151 15.60 -37.87 32.24
CA LEU A 151 16.82 -37.89 31.45
C LEU A 151 16.63 -37.14 30.13
N GLU A 152 15.52 -37.37 29.44
CA GLU A 152 15.15 -36.65 28.20
C GLU A 152 15.05 -35.14 28.46
N LEU A 153 14.37 -34.72 29.53
CA LEU A 153 14.24 -33.31 29.89
C LEU A 153 15.61 -32.68 30.19
N LYS A 154 16.53 -33.43 30.82
CA LYS A 154 17.88 -32.95 31.09
C LYS A 154 18.66 -32.69 29.79
N VAL A 155 18.58 -33.61 28.82
CA VAL A 155 19.21 -33.46 27.50
C VAL A 155 18.60 -32.30 26.72
N ALA A 156 17.27 -32.12 26.79
CA ALA A 156 16.58 -31.00 26.16
C ALA A 156 17.01 -29.65 26.74
N ILE A 157 17.18 -29.54 28.06
CA ILE A 157 17.68 -28.33 28.70
C ILE A 157 19.10 -28.00 28.23
N GLU A 158 20.00 -29.00 28.21
CA GLU A 158 21.39 -28.82 27.75
C GLU A 158 21.43 -28.36 26.27
N THR A 159 20.61 -28.95 25.40
CA THR A 159 20.50 -28.54 23.99
C THR A 159 20.00 -27.10 23.85
N LEU A 160 18.99 -26.69 24.64
CA LEU A 160 18.47 -25.32 24.62
C LEU A 160 19.48 -24.30 25.18
N GLU A 161 20.31 -24.70 26.14
CA GLU A 161 21.40 -23.86 26.65
C GLU A 161 22.49 -23.63 25.59
N ASP A 162 22.83 -24.67 24.83
CA ASP A 162 23.77 -24.57 23.70
C ASP A 162 23.23 -23.69 22.56
N GLU A 163 21.96 -23.88 22.19
CA GLU A 163 21.30 -23.04 21.17
C GLU A 163 21.23 -21.57 21.60
N LYS A 164 20.91 -21.32 22.88
CA LYS A 164 20.93 -19.98 23.47
C LYS A 164 22.33 -19.36 23.39
N GLY A 165 23.38 -20.14 23.64
CA GLY A 165 24.77 -19.70 23.48
C GLY A 165 25.10 -19.28 22.05
N CYS A 166 24.70 -20.08 21.05
CA CYS A 166 24.87 -19.77 19.63
C CYS A 166 24.16 -18.46 19.24
N ILE A 167 22.91 -18.28 19.67
CA ILE A 167 22.11 -17.07 19.39
C ILE A 167 22.72 -15.83 20.05
N GLN A 168 23.30 -15.96 21.25
CA GLN A 168 23.98 -14.85 21.92
C GLN A 168 25.22 -14.39 21.16
N GLU A 169 26.02 -15.31 20.63
CA GLU A 169 27.19 -14.96 19.81
C GLU A 169 26.79 -14.29 18.49
N ASP A 170 25.76 -14.81 17.80
CA ASP A 170 25.22 -14.20 16.58
C ASP A 170 24.70 -12.77 16.82
N ASN A 171 24.02 -12.54 17.94
CA ASN A 171 23.57 -11.20 18.34
C ASN A 171 24.74 -10.25 18.57
N LEU A 172 25.83 -10.72 19.18
CA LEU A 172 27.04 -9.92 19.36
C LEU A 172 27.70 -9.55 18.01
N ILE A 173 27.71 -10.49 17.05
CA ILE A 173 28.21 -10.24 15.69
C ILE A 173 27.32 -9.20 14.98
N LEU A 174 26.00 -9.31 15.11
CA LEU A 174 25.07 -8.36 14.50
C LEU A 174 25.20 -6.96 15.11
N GLN A 175 25.34 -6.84 16.43
CA GLN A 175 25.59 -5.55 17.09
C GLN A 175 26.87 -4.88 16.57
N LYS A 176 27.96 -5.64 16.39
CA LYS A 176 29.20 -5.14 15.77
C LYS A 176 28.98 -4.67 14.32
N LYS A 177 28.14 -5.35 13.54
CA LYS A 177 27.80 -4.95 12.16
C LYS A 177 26.96 -3.67 12.14
N VAL A 178 26.00 -3.52 13.05
CA VAL A 178 25.17 -2.30 13.19
C VAL A 178 26.05 -1.11 13.54
N ALA A 179 26.91 -1.22 14.55
CA ALA A 179 27.84 -0.15 14.93
C ALA A 179 28.76 0.29 13.76
N LYS A 180 29.25 -0.67 12.95
CA LYS A 180 30.03 -0.35 11.74
C LYS A 180 29.20 0.37 10.66
N ALA A 181 27.93 0.03 10.51
CA ALA A 181 27.04 0.69 9.56
C ALA A 181 26.71 2.12 10.00
N GLU A 182 26.47 2.33 11.29
CA GLU A 182 26.24 3.65 11.90
C GLU A 182 27.45 4.58 11.69
N ASP A 183 28.67 4.10 11.96
CA ASP A 183 29.90 4.87 11.69
C ASP A 183 30.03 5.23 10.19
N ARG A 184 29.68 4.30 9.29
CA ARG A 184 29.68 4.58 7.85
C ARG A 184 28.66 5.65 7.45
N ILE A 185 27.47 5.64 8.04
CA ILE A 185 26.42 6.65 7.81
C ILE A 185 26.91 8.02 8.29
N ALA A 186 27.46 8.10 9.50
CA ALA A 186 27.99 9.34 10.05
C ALA A 186 29.09 9.95 9.15
N ARG A 187 30.01 9.13 8.64
CA ARG A 187 31.05 9.58 7.69
C ARG A 187 30.46 10.09 6.36
N LEU A 188 29.40 9.48 5.85
CA LEU A 188 28.75 9.92 4.61
C LEU A 188 27.97 11.22 4.81
N GLN A 189 27.31 11.38 5.96
CA GLN A 189 26.63 12.63 6.32
C GLN A 189 27.62 13.78 6.41
N ASN A 190 28.75 13.60 7.09
CA ASN A 190 29.81 14.62 7.17
C ASN A 190 30.36 14.99 5.77
N LYS A 191 30.65 13.99 4.91
CA LYS A 191 31.08 14.26 3.53
C LYS A 191 30.04 15.01 2.70
N THR A 192 28.76 14.76 2.93
CA THR A 192 27.66 15.43 2.22
C THR A 192 27.52 16.87 2.69
N GLN A 193 27.67 17.12 4.00
CA GLN A 193 27.69 18.46 4.57
C GLN A 193 28.89 19.27 4.07
N GLU A 194 30.10 18.71 4.08
CA GLU A 194 31.30 19.36 3.53
C GLU A 194 31.13 19.73 2.05
N LYS A 195 30.50 18.85 1.25
CA LYS A 195 30.19 19.16 -0.16
C LYS A 195 29.16 20.27 -0.29
N ALA A 196 28.11 20.27 0.54
CA ALA A 196 27.11 21.33 0.54
C ALA A 196 27.72 22.70 0.90
N GLU A 197 28.61 22.74 1.89
CA GLU A 197 29.32 23.96 2.30
C GLU A 197 30.29 24.46 1.20
N LYS A 198 30.99 23.55 0.53
CA LYS A 198 31.83 23.87 -0.64
C LYS A 198 31.01 24.43 -1.80
N SER A 199 29.90 23.78 -2.15
CA SER A 199 28.99 24.26 -3.21
C SER A 199 28.43 25.63 -2.87
N LYS A 200 27.97 25.85 -1.63
CA LYS A 200 27.43 27.14 -1.19
C LYS A 200 28.47 28.26 -1.30
N SER A 201 29.73 27.98 -0.97
CA SER A 201 30.84 28.93 -1.11
C SER A 201 31.22 29.21 -2.56
N GLN A 202 30.96 28.27 -3.47
CA GLN A 202 31.19 28.42 -4.90
C GLN A 202 30.05 29.21 -5.56
N THR A 203 28.79 28.95 -5.20
CA THR A 203 27.61 29.69 -5.69
C THR A 203 27.65 31.17 -5.29
N LEU A 204 28.10 31.47 -4.06
CA LEU A 204 28.30 32.86 -3.58
C LEU A 204 29.35 33.66 -4.38
N LYS A 205 30.25 33.00 -5.13
CA LYS A 205 31.21 33.67 -6.02
C LYS A 205 30.69 33.83 -7.45
N GLU A 206 29.63 33.12 -7.83
CA GLU A 206 29.07 33.11 -9.18
C GLU A 206 27.83 34.01 -9.33
N GLU A 207 27.19 34.42 -8.22
CA GLU A 207 26.06 35.37 -8.16
C GLU A 207 26.39 36.84 -8.49
N LEU A 208 27.63 37.16 -8.89
CA LEU A 208 28.04 38.50 -9.35
C LEU A 208 28.03 38.67 -10.88
N ARG A 209 27.33 37.79 -11.61
CA ARG A 209 26.94 38.06 -13.00
C ARG A 209 25.46 38.46 -13.05
N PRO A 210 25.12 39.61 -13.70
CA PRO A 210 23.74 40.03 -13.88
C PRO A 210 23.08 39.12 -14.92
N GLU A 211 22.67 37.92 -14.51
CA GLU A 211 21.76 37.12 -15.29
C GLU A 211 20.40 37.83 -15.38
N GLU A 212 19.94 37.91 -16.61
CA GLU A 212 18.85 38.76 -17.04
C GLU A 212 17.56 38.40 -16.33
N ARG A 213 16.89 39.45 -15.87
CA ARG A 213 15.59 39.50 -15.21
C ARG A 213 14.52 38.71 -15.99
N LEU A 214 14.42 37.41 -15.75
CA LEU A 214 13.13 36.72 -15.85
C LEU A 214 12.36 37.09 -14.57
N SER A 215 11.53 38.13 -14.70
CA SER A 215 10.56 38.55 -13.70
C SER A 215 9.87 37.32 -13.09
N SER A 216 9.82 37.26 -11.77
CA SER A 216 9.12 36.22 -11.03
C SER A 216 7.71 36.02 -11.60
N PHE A 217 7.47 34.90 -12.27
CA PHE A 217 6.14 34.57 -12.75
C PHE A 217 5.22 34.44 -11.53
N SER A 218 4.30 35.39 -11.38
CA SER A 218 3.32 35.43 -10.30
C SER A 218 1.96 34.89 -10.76
N GLU A 219 1.70 34.95 -12.07
CA GLU A 219 0.42 34.62 -12.66
C GLU A 219 0.51 33.53 -13.72
N LEU A 220 -0.58 32.75 -13.84
CA LEU A 220 -0.70 31.71 -14.88
C LEU A 220 -0.57 32.27 -16.32
N SER A 221 -0.90 33.55 -16.52
CA SER A 221 -0.82 34.27 -17.79
C SER A 221 0.62 34.31 -18.35
N GLU A 222 1.62 34.45 -17.47
CA GLU A 222 3.01 34.54 -17.85
C GLU A 222 3.54 33.17 -18.33
N PHE A 223 3.13 32.06 -17.69
CA PHE A 223 3.44 30.70 -18.16
C PHE A 223 2.83 30.44 -19.54
N LYS A 224 1.58 30.90 -19.78
CA LYS A 224 0.95 30.79 -21.11
C LYS A 224 1.71 31.58 -22.16
N LYS A 225 2.19 32.79 -21.81
CA LYS A 225 3.01 33.62 -22.71
C LYS A 225 4.33 32.92 -23.06
N TYR A 226 5.03 32.38 -22.07
CA TYR A 226 6.25 31.60 -22.27
C TYR A 226 6.01 30.41 -23.20
N MET A 227 5.01 29.58 -22.88
CA MET A 227 4.69 28.39 -23.68
C MET A 227 4.27 28.73 -25.12
N SER A 228 3.58 29.85 -25.33
CA SER A 228 3.16 30.28 -26.67
C SER A 228 4.32 30.75 -27.56
N ALA A 229 5.47 31.08 -26.97
CA ALA A 229 6.69 31.45 -27.68
C ALA A 229 7.56 30.25 -28.08
N LEU A 230 7.23 29.03 -27.60
CA LEU A 230 7.98 27.83 -27.95
C LEU A 230 7.78 27.43 -29.43
N PRO A 231 8.73 26.69 -30.02
CA PRO A 231 8.60 26.16 -31.37
C PRO A 231 7.36 25.28 -31.54
N ARG A 232 6.66 25.47 -32.66
CA ARG A 232 5.44 24.75 -33.03
C ARG A 232 5.73 23.64 -34.04
N TYR A 233 5.19 22.46 -33.80
CA TYR A 233 5.18 21.35 -34.77
C TYR A 233 4.18 21.58 -35.91
N SER A 234 4.66 21.93 -37.10
CA SER A 234 3.84 22.36 -38.25
C SER A 234 2.87 21.30 -38.79
N GLU A 235 3.12 20.01 -38.58
CA GLU A 235 2.26 18.94 -39.12
C GLU A 235 1.09 18.54 -38.21
N ARG A 236 0.92 19.19 -37.06
CA ARG A 236 -0.22 18.93 -36.18
C ARG A 236 -1.51 19.42 -36.86
N PRO A 237 -2.55 18.56 -37.00
CA PRO A 237 -3.84 19.00 -37.51
C PRO A 237 -4.44 20.11 -36.66
N ALA A 238 -5.18 21.03 -37.30
CA ALA A 238 -5.87 22.09 -36.57
C ALA A 238 -6.90 21.48 -35.59
N PRO A 239 -7.20 22.12 -34.45
CA PRO A 239 -8.13 21.57 -33.46
C PRO A 239 -9.54 21.28 -34.00
N ALA A 240 -9.96 21.99 -35.05
CA ALA A 240 -11.24 21.76 -35.74
C ALA A 240 -11.24 20.50 -36.63
N GLN A 241 -10.07 19.99 -37.00
CA GLN A 241 -9.90 18.80 -37.85
C GLN A 241 -9.76 17.51 -37.03
N LEU A 242 -9.48 17.64 -35.72
CA LEU A 242 -9.40 16.50 -34.81
C LEU A 242 -10.79 15.89 -34.62
N ARG A 243 -10.84 14.56 -34.67
CA ARG A 243 -12.03 13.73 -34.48
C ARG A 243 -11.92 12.99 -33.15
N PRO A 244 -13.05 12.70 -32.49
CA PRO A 244 -13.10 11.84 -31.32
C PRO A 244 -12.43 10.47 -31.54
N ILE A 245 -11.85 9.93 -30.47
CA ILE A 245 -11.25 8.58 -30.45
C ILE A 245 -11.88 7.62 -29.44
N CYS A 246 -12.65 8.14 -28.49
CA CYS A 246 -13.53 7.41 -27.56
C CYS A 246 -14.46 8.40 -26.84
N HIS A 247 -15.47 7.89 -26.14
CA HIS A 247 -16.33 8.69 -25.27
C HIS A 247 -15.60 9.08 -23.98
N GLU A 248 -15.97 10.22 -23.41
CA GLU A 248 -15.52 10.59 -22.06
C GLU A 248 -16.05 9.59 -21.02
N GLY A 249 -15.24 9.29 -20.01
CA GLY A 249 -15.55 8.28 -18.99
C GLY A 249 -15.11 6.85 -19.33
N VAL A 250 -14.66 6.58 -20.55
CA VAL A 250 -13.98 5.32 -20.89
C VAL A 250 -12.63 5.27 -20.17
N ASP A 251 -12.30 4.12 -19.58
CA ASP A 251 -10.93 3.85 -19.11
C ASP A 251 -9.99 3.84 -20.32
N LEU A 252 -9.31 4.96 -20.50
CA LEU A 252 -8.45 5.19 -21.66
C LEU A 252 -7.25 4.23 -21.67
N ASN A 253 -6.73 3.86 -20.50
CA ASN A 253 -5.58 2.96 -20.41
C ASN A 253 -5.99 1.54 -20.84
N ALA A 254 -7.11 1.03 -20.32
CA ALA A 254 -7.68 -0.24 -20.76
C ALA A 254 -8.05 -0.22 -22.25
N TYR A 255 -8.64 0.90 -22.72
CA TYR A 255 -9.01 1.07 -24.13
C TYR A 255 -7.81 1.02 -25.09
N LEU A 256 -6.68 1.62 -24.72
CA LEU A 256 -5.44 1.58 -25.50
C LEU A 256 -4.75 0.22 -25.42
N SER A 257 -4.75 -0.40 -24.24
CA SER A 257 -4.11 -1.69 -23.98
C SER A 257 -4.82 -2.86 -24.66
N ALA A 258 -6.13 -2.74 -24.92
CA ALA A 258 -6.93 -3.77 -25.57
C ALA A 258 -6.58 -4.02 -27.07
N ASP A 259 -5.82 -3.12 -27.71
CA ASP A 259 -5.38 -3.29 -29.11
C ASP A 259 -3.86 -3.26 -29.17
N SER A 260 -3.24 -4.32 -29.69
CA SER A 260 -1.78 -4.46 -29.75
C SER A 260 -1.09 -3.34 -30.53
N ARG A 261 -1.79 -2.70 -31.48
CA ARG A 261 -1.27 -1.58 -32.27
C ARG A 261 -1.20 -0.27 -31.47
N THR A 262 -1.98 -0.17 -30.40
CA THR A 262 -2.06 1.04 -29.55
C THR A 262 -1.53 0.79 -28.13
N ALA A 263 -1.20 -0.45 -27.79
CA ALA A 263 -0.77 -0.83 -26.44
C ALA A 263 0.52 -0.11 -25.99
N SER A 264 1.47 0.17 -26.89
CA SER A 264 2.67 0.95 -26.56
C SER A 264 2.35 2.37 -26.12
N CYS A 265 1.30 2.99 -26.67
CA CYS A 265 0.85 4.32 -26.28
C CYS A 265 0.32 4.35 -24.85
N ALA A 266 -0.17 3.23 -24.32
CA ALA A 266 -0.68 3.17 -22.94
C ALA A 266 0.42 3.43 -21.90
N GLN A 267 1.68 3.09 -22.21
CA GLN A 267 2.84 3.27 -21.33
C GLN A 267 3.31 4.73 -21.24
N SER A 268 2.98 5.55 -22.23
CA SER A 268 3.35 6.97 -22.32
C SER A 268 2.11 7.84 -22.52
N LEU A 269 1.00 7.43 -21.91
CA LEU A 269 -0.27 8.14 -21.92
C LEU A 269 -0.27 9.32 -20.93
N LEU A 270 -0.70 10.49 -21.38
CA LEU A 270 -1.02 11.62 -20.51
C LEU A 270 -2.45 12.11 -20.75
N TYR A 271 -3.32 11.86 -19.76
CA TYR A 271 -4.71 12.31 -19.73
C TYR A 271 -5.01 12.94 -18.36
N SER A 272 -5.33 14.22 -18.35
CA SER A 272 -5.58 15.00 -17.11
C SER A 272 -6.82 15.88 -17.27
N PRO A 273 -8.02 15.29 -17.27
CA PRO A 273 -9.27 16.02 -17.50
C PRO A 273 -9.47 17.13 -16.46
N GLY A 274 -9.93 18.29 -16.92
CA GLY A 274 -10.18 19.46 -16.07
C GLY A 274 -8.93 20.14 -15.49
N ARG A 275 -7.72 19.57 -15.64
CA ARG A 275 -6.46 20.14 -15.13
C ARG A 275 -5.53 20.64 -16.24
N MET A 276 -5.93 20.47 -17.49
CA MET A 276 -5.17 20.95 -18.64
C MET A 276 -5.80 22.21 -19.24
N THR A 277 -5.00 23.23 -19.52
CA THR A 277 -5.43 24.46 -20.18
C THR A 277 -4.57 24.75 -21.40
N TRP A 278 -5.19 25.03 -22.54
CA TRP A 278 -4.48 25.41 -23.76
C TRP A 278 -3.94 26.83 -23.65
N THR A 279 -2.75 27.08 -24.18
CA THR A 279 -2.08 28.39 -24.07
C THR A 279 -2.53 29.37 -25.14
N SER A 280 -3.05 28.85 -26.25
CA SER A 280 -3.47 29.59 -27.44
C SER A 280 -4.70 28.95 -28.10
N SER A 281 -5.37 29.68 -28.99
CA SER A 281 -6.59 29.22 -29.70
C SER A 281 -6.35 28.09 -30.70
N ASP A 282 -5.14 27.98 -31.24
CA ASP A 282 -4.69 26.84 -32.07
C ASP A 282 -4.39 25.58 -31.24
N ALA A 283 -4.48 25.68 -29.91
CA ALA A 283 -4.26 24.61 -28.95
C ALA A 283 -2.92 23.88 -29.18
N HIS A 284 -1.85 24.56 -29.61
CA HIS A 284 -0.59 23.89 -29.95
C HIS A 284 0.20 23.44 -28.72
N HIS A 285 0.17 24.26 -27.68
CA HIS A 285 0.82 24.02 -26.40
C HIS A 285 -0.23 24.08 -25.30
N ALA A 286 0.03 23.39 -24.20
CA ALA A 286 -0.84 23.37 -23.05
C ALA A 286 -0.04 23.55 -21.76
N LEU A 287 -0.75 23.84 -20.68
CA LEU A 287 -0.28 23.71 -19.31
C LEU A 287 -1.09 22.60 -18.65
N ILE A 288 -0.44 21.75 -17.86
CA ILE A 288 -1.08 20.93 -16.84
C ILE A 288 -0.89 21.61 -15.50
N LEU A 289 -1.94 21.61 -14.69
CA LEU A 289 -1.93 22.14 -13.32
C LEU A 289 -1.96 20.98 -12.32
N GLY A 290 -0.97 20.93 -11.45
CA GLY A 290 -0.89 20.00 -10.33
C GLY A 290 -1.05 20.70 -8.98
N PRO A 291 -1.44 19.97 -7.92
CA PRO A 291 -1.32 20.48 -6.56
C PRO A 291 0.15 20.59 -6.15
N ILE A 292 0.51 21.67 -5.46
CA ILE A 292 1.82 21.79 -4.75
C ILE A 292 1.75 21.14 -3.37
N HIS A 293 0.58 21.29 -2.74
CA HIS A 293 0.28 20.74 -1.44
C HIS A 293 -0.80 19.68 -1.62
N VAL A 294 -0.56 18.52 -1.05
CA VAL A 294 -1.44 17.36 -1.08
C VAL A 294 -1.91 17.10 0.34
N PHE A 295 -3.20 16.81 0.51
CA PHE A 295 -3.78 16.43 1.79
C PHE A 295 -3.76 14.91 1.94
N ASP A 296 -3.07 14.44 2.97
CA ASP A 296 -3.09 13.04 3.38
C ASP A 296 -4.32 12.80 4.26
N ASP A 297 -5.36 12.18 3.69
CA ASP A 297 -6.63 11.99 4.41
C ASP A 297 -6.51 11.01 5.59
N LEU A 298 -5.54 10.10 5.56
CA LEU A 298 -5.29 9.16 6.67
C LEU A 298 -4.65 9.88 7.86
N ARG A 299 -3.60 10.67 7.59
CA ARG A 299 -2.85 11.40 8.63
C ARG A 299 -3.47 12.73 8.98
N LYS A 300 -4.46 13.21 8.20
CA LYS A 300 -5.08 14.54 8.31
C LYS A 300 -4.03 15.66 8.29
N THR A 301 -3.00 15.51 7.45
CA THR A 301 -1.90 16.49 7.34
C THR A 301 -1.70 16.94 5.89
N TRP A 302 -1.26 18.19 5.74
CA TRP A 302 -0.84 18.74 4.45
C TRP A 302 0.64 18.44 4.20
N GLN A 303 0.97 18.00 3.00
CA GLN A 303 2.34 17.70 2.58
C GLN A 303 2.68 18.47 1.31
N LYS A 304 3.85 19.11 1.27
CA LYS A 304 4.35 19.80 0.07
C LYS A 304 5.01 18.78 -0.86
N VAL A 305 4.25 18.23 -1.79
CA VAL A 305 4.70 17.18 -2.73
C VAL A 305 4.18 17.49 -4.13
N SER A 306 5.07 17.40 -5.12
CA SER A 306 4.66 17.49 -6.53
C SER A 306 4.18 16.13 -7.01
N THR A 307 2.92 16.08 -7.43
CA THR A 307 2.34 14.90 -8.06
C THR A 307 2.78 14.72 -9.50
N LEU A 308 3.35 15.75 -10.13
CA LEU A 308 3.74 15.76 -11.55
C LEU A 308 5.23 15.51 -11.78
N ARG A 309 6.03 15.33 -10.72
CA ARG A 309 7.48 15.13 -10.82
C ARG A 309 7.89 13.99 -11.75
N HIS A 310 7.10 12.92 -11.78
CA HIS A 310 7.36 11.76 -12.63
C HIS A 310 7.18 12.04 -14.13
N LEU A 311 6.58 13.18 -14.50
CA LEU A 311 6.37 13.58 -15.90
C LEU A 311 7.50 14.43 -16.46
N TYR A 312 8.35 15.03 -15.61
CA TYR A 312 9.30 16.05 -16.03
C TYR A 312 10.29 15.53 -17.07
N ASP A 313 10.57 16.37 -18.08
CA ASP A 313 11.50 16.13 -19.18
C ASP A 313 11.21 14.90 -20.06
N GLN A 314 10.09 14.21 -19.80
CA GLN A 314 9.61 13.08 -20.58
C GLN A 314 8.66 13.54 -21.69
N THR A 315 8.34 12.61 -22.58
CA THR A 315 7.46 12.85 -23.72
C THR A 315 6.28 11.88 -23.66
N PHE A 316 5.07 12.40 -23.80
CA PHE A 316 3.83 11.63 -23.67
C PHE A 316 2.88 11.88 -24.84
N HIS A 317 2.07 10.87 -25.15
CA HIS A 317 0.88 11.00 -25.97
C HIS A 317 -0.21 11.69 -25.15
N VAL A 318 -0.59 12.90 -25.55
CA VAL A 318 -1.56 13.73 -24.81
C VAL A 318 -2.96 13.50 -25.36
N PHE A 319 -3.90 13.31 -24.45
CA PHE A 319 -5.32 13.18 -24.75
C PHE A 319 -6.11 14.18 -23.93
N PHE A 320 -7.25 14.62 -24.45
CA PHE A 320 -8.04 15.66 -23.79
C PHE A 320 -9.54 15.55 -24.06
N PRO A 321 -10.39 15.91 -23.08
CA PRO A 321 -11.83 15.91 -23.25
C PRO A 321 -12.29 17.13 -24.06
N ARG A 322 -13.27 16.92 -24.96
CA ARG A 322 -14.04 17.96 -25.64
C ARG A 322 -15.38 17.38 -26.10
N ASN A 323 -16.47 18.05 -25.76
CA ASN A 323 -17.84 17.66 -26.15
C ASN A 323 -18.18 16.19 -25.80
N ASN A 324 -17.95 15.78 -24.54
CA ASN A 324 -18.19 14.41 -24.03
C ASN A 324 -17.42 13.30 -24.77
N CYS A 325 -16.35 13.68 -25.44
CA CYS A 325 -15.46 12.78 -26.18
C CYS A 325 -14.01 13.06 -25.79
N ILE A 326 -13.15 12.06 -25.98
CA ILE A 326 -11.70 12.21 -25.84
C ILE A 326 -11.10 12.36 -27.24
N LEU A 327 -10.19 13.32 -27.39
CA LEU A 327 -9.43 13.59 -28.60
C LEU A 327 -7.95 13.32 -28.36
N TYR A 328 -7.25 12.91 -29.42
CA TYR A 328 -5.79 12.79 -29.41
C TYR A 328 -5.14 14.12 -29.79
N GLY A 329 -4.27 14.63 -28.91
CA GLY A 329 -3.61 15.93 -29.06
C GLY A 329 -2.26 15.89 -29.77
N GLY A 330 -1.61 14.73 -29.84
CA GLY A 330 -0.25 14.53 -30.36
C GLY A 330 0.76 14.08 -29.29
N LEU A 331 2.04 14.23 -29.62
CA LEU A 331 3.18 13.90 -28.77
C LEU A 331 3.75 15.18 -28.14
N TYR A 332 3.86 15.23 -26.82
CA TYR A 332 4.24 16.44 -26.08
C TYR A 332 5.43 16.19 -25.17
N LYS A 333 6.42 17.08 -25.24
CA LYS A 333 7.50 17.16 -24.27
C LYS A 333 7.07 17.99 -23.06
N VAL A 334 7.33 17.46 -21.88
CA VAL A 334 6.98 18.08 -20.61
C VAL A 334 8.09 19.03 -20.16
N HIS A 335 7.74 20.26 -19.81
CA HIS A 335 8.64 21.29 -19.30
C HIS A 335 8.32 21.58 -17.83
N SER A 336 9.29 21.36 -16.95
CA SER A 336 9.17 21.73 -15.54
C SER A 336 9.40 23.23 -15.36
N PHE A 337 8.52 23.87 -14.59
CA PHE A 337 8.72 25.25 -14.12
C PHE A 337 9.14 25.32 -12.65
N ARG A 338 9.35 24.17 -12.01
CA ARG A 338 9.49 24.09 -10.55
C ARG A 338 10.75 24.78 -10.03
N ASP A 339 11.86 24.73 -10.77
CA ASP A 339 13.10 25.37 -10.35
C ASP A 339 12.98 26.89 -10.31
N LYS A 340 12.14 27.46 -11.18
CA LYS A 340 11.86 28.90 -11.24
C LYS A 340 10.72 29.31 -10.32
N HIS A 341 9.79 28.39 -10.03
CA HIS A 341 8.59 28.61 -9.23
C HIS A 341 8.39 27.49 -8.20
N PRO A 342 9.27 27.36 -7.19
CA PRO A 342 9.20 26.28 -6.21
C PRO A 342 7.96 26.35 -5.31
N ASP A 343 7.34 27.52 -5.22
CA ASP A 343 6.09 27.77 -4.50
C ASP A 343 4.87 27.86 -5.42
N GLY A 344 5.07 27.62 -6.73
CA GLY A 344 4.07 27.69 -7.80
C GLY A 344 3.32 29.02 -7.89
N CYS A 345 2.12 28.99 -8.46
CA CYS A 345 1.36 30.20 -8.80
C CYS A 345 -0.12 30.12 -8.40
N LEU A 346 -0.80 31.26 -8.46
CA LEU A 346 -2.23 31.34 -8.18
C LEU A 346 -3.04 30.74 -9.34
N LEU A 347 -4.13 30.04 -9.01
CA LEU A 347 -5.06 29.52 -9.99
C LEU A 347 -5.83 30.67 -10.65
N SER A 348 -5.88 30.70 -11.99
CA SER A 348 -6.67 31.67 -12.74
C SER A 348 -7.42 31.00 -13.90
N GLY A 349 -8.74 31.15 -13.91
CA GLY A 349 -9.62 30.75 -15.01
C GLY A 349 -9.87 29.25 -15.20
N ALA A 350 -9.37 28.38 -14.31
CA ALA A 350 -9.63 26.93 -14.33
C ALA A 350 -10.52 26.50 -13.16
N SER A 351 -11.20 25.35 -13.32
CA SER A 351 -12.05 24.79 -12.25
C SER A 351 -11.17 24.28 -11.11
N GLY A 352 -11.38 24.81 -9.90
CA GLY A 352 -10.70 24.32 -8.70
C GLY A 352 -11.09 22.89 -8.31
N LEU A 353 -12.19 22.34 -8.84
CA LEU A 353 -12.71 21.04 -8.44
C LEU A 353 -11.82 19.87 -8.88
N SER A 354 -11.36 19.88 -10.13
CA SER A 354 -10.46 18.84 -10.66
C SER A 354 -9.10 18.85 -9.96
N LEU A 355 -8.62 20.03 -9.55
CA LEU A 355 -7.42 20.17 -8.72
C LEU A 355 -7.66 19.67 -7.29
N ALA A 356 -8.82 19.96 -6.72
CA ALA A 356 -9.19 19.52 -5.39
C ALA A 356 -9.24 17.99 -5.28
N GLU A 357 -9.80 17.30 -6.29
CA GLU A 357 -9.78 15.84 -6.36
C GLU A 357 -8.35 15.29 -6.39
N ALA A 358 -7.47 15.88 -7.22
CA ALA A 358 -6.06 15.51 -7.28
C ALA A 358 -5.26 15.87 -6.01
N THR A 359 -5.80 16.71 -5.14
CA THR A 359 -5.15 17.16 -3.90
C THR A 359 -5.31 16.15 -2.77
N ILE A 360 -6.32 15.28 -2.80
CA ILE A 360 -6.56 14.32 -1.73
C ILE A 360 -5.92 12.98 -2.10
N VAL A 361 -4.89 12.56 -1.36
CA VAL A 361 -4.30 11.22 -1.50
C VAL A 361 -5.02 10.24 -0.58
N ASN A 362 -5.14 8.98 -1.02
CA ASN A 362 -5.82 7.88 -0.32
C ASN A 362 -7.36 8.03 -0.17
N ALA A 363 -7.99 8.89 -0.97
CA ALA A 363 -9.44 9.13 -0.90
C ALA A 363 -10.29 7.87 -1.17
N SER A 364 -9.79 6.94 -1.99
CA SER A 364 -10.54 5.79 -2.51
C SER A 364 -10.43 4.53 -1.65
N SER A 365 -9.46 4.46 -0.73
CA SER A 365 -9.02 3.19 -0.14
C SER A 365 -9.67 2.87 1.21
N VAL A 366 -10.40 3.81 1.82
CA VAL A 366 -10.94 3.62 3.17
C VAL A 366 -12.42 3.94 3.17
N GLY A 367 -13.23 2.92 3.43
CA GLY A 367 -14.69 3.01 3.50
C GLY A 367 -15.15 4.26 4.25
N HIS A 368 -16.14 4.96 3.66
CA HIS A 368 -16.80 6.18 4.12
C HIS A 368 -16.33 6.69 5.50
N ASN A 369 -15.18 7.36 5.56
CA ASN A 369 -14.82 8.10 6.75
C ASN A 369 -15.67 9.38 6.77
N PRO A 370 -16.63 9.54 7.70
CA PRO A 370 -17.54 10.70 7.72
C PRO A 370 -16.83 12.04 7.96
N ARG A 371 -15.51 12.00 8.23
CA ARG A 371 -14.63 13.17 8.45
C ARG A 371 -13.62 13.40 7.33
N SER A 372 -13.84 12.89 6.11
CA SER A 372 -13.01 13.28 4.98
C SER A 372 -13.28 14.73 4.59
N ILE A 373 -12.22 15.44 4.19
CA ILE A 373 -12.37 16.79 3.66
C ILE A 373 -13.08 16.71 2.30
N LYS A 374 -14.09 17.55 2.07
CA LYS A 374 -14.83 17.51 0.81
C LYS A 374 -13.99 18.18 -0.30
N PRO A 375 -13.95 17.63 -1.53
CA PRO A 375 -13.30 18.29 -2.66
C PRO A 375 -13.78 19.73 -2.89
N SER A 376 -15.04 20.03 -2.61
CA SER A 376 -15.58 21.39 -2.68
C SER A 376 -14.90 22.38 -1.74
N ASP A 377 -14.51 21.94 -0.54
CA ASP A 377 -13.84 22.80 0.44
C ASP A 377 -12.41 23.12 -0.02
N ILE A 378 -11.69 22.13 -0.55
CA ILE A 378 -10.35 22.32 -1.12
C ILE A 378 -10.42 23.19 -2.38
N ALA A 379 -11.43 23.00 -3.24
CA ALA A 379 -11.61 23.80 -4.44
C ALA A 379 -11.74 25.29 -4.08
N ARG A 380 -12.49 25.61 -3.01
CA ARG A 380 -12.58 26.98 -2.49
C ARG A 380 -11.22 27.51 -2.02
N LEU A 381 -10.38 26.71 -1.37
CA LEU A 381 -9.02 27.15 -0.98
C LEU A 381 -8.15 27.53 -2.18
N TYR A 382 -8.31 26.87 -3.34
CA TYR A 382 -7.65 27.30 -4.58
C TYR A 382 -8.23 28.62 -5.12
N MET A 383 -9.56 28.75 -5.12
CA MET A 383 -10.24 29.96 -5.61
C MET A 383 -9.95 31.19 -4.75
N ASP A 384 -9.79 30.99 -3.44
CA ASP A 384 -9.43 32.04 -2.47
C ASP A 384 -7.93 32.38 -2.51
N GLY A 385 -7.14 31.69 -3.34
CA GLY A 385 -5.69 31.91 -3.46
C GLY A 385 -4.85 31.43 -2.27
N ILE A 386 -5.46 30.65 -1.36
CA ILE A 386 -4.77 30.05 -0.21
C ILE A 386 -3.87 28.90 -0.68
N LEU A 387 -4.40 28.04 -1.55
CA LEU A 387 -3.62 26.99 -2.20
C LEU A 387 -3.11 27.47 -3.56
N LYS A 388 -1.86 27.11 -3.84
CA LYS A 388 -1.17 27.39 -5.10
C LYS A 388 -1.05 26.14 -5.95
N VAL A 389 -0.98 26.33 -7.26
CA VAL A 389 -0.83 25.27 -8.25
C VAL A 389 0.57 25.21 -8.81
N GLU A 390 0.98 24.01 -9.18
CA GLU A 390 2.19 23.72 -9.92
C GLU A 390 1.86 23.71 -11.42
N PRO A 391 2.26 24.73 -12.19
CA PRO A 391 2.15 24.68 -13.63
C PRO A 391 3.26 23.81 -14.22
N VAL A 392 2.90 22.96 -15.17
CA VAL A 392 3.82 22.16 -15.98
C VAL A 392 3.51 22.41 -17.46
N GLY A 393 4.54 22.72 -18.24
CA GLY A 393 4.40 23.01 -19.66
C GLY A 393 4.28 21.74 -20.50
N LEU A 394 3.37 21.74 -21.47
CA LEU A 394 3.28 20.71 -22.50
C LEU A 394 3.57 21.32 -23.87
N GLN A 395 4.73 21.02 -24.43
CA GLN A 395 5.11 21.46 -25.77
C GLN A 395 4.81 20.36 -26.79
N CYS A 396 3.91 20.60 -27.75
CA CYS A 396 3.74 19.67 -28.88
C CYS A 396 5.03 19.60 -29.72
N VAL A 397 5.62 18.40 -29.75
CA VAL A 397 6.84 18.09 -30.49
C VAL A 397 6.59 17.13 -31.66
N GLY A 398 5.39 16.54 -31.74
CA GLY A 398 5.02 15.64 -32.84
C GLY A 398 3.54 15.31 -32.88
N PHE A 399 3.12 14.63 -33.94
CA PHE A 399 1.76 14.09 -34.08
C PHE A 399 1.81 12.75 -34.81
N ASP A 400 1.57 11.67 -34.08
CA ASP A 400 1.52 10.31 -34.66
C ASP A 400 0.21 10.12 -35.46
N LYS A 401 0.32 10.29 -36.78
CA LYS A 401 -0.79 10.17 -37.72
C LYS A 401 -1.32 8.73 -37.82
N GLU A 402 -0.45 7.73 -37.65
CA GLU A 402 -0.84 6.32 -37.75
C GLU A 402 -1.66 5.91 -36.53
N LEU A 403 -1.14 6.20 -35.32
CA LEU A 403 -1.85 5.98 -34.06
C LEU A 403 -3.21 6.68 -34.08
N TYR A 404 -3.24 7.95 -34.48
CA TYR A 404 -4.49 8.70 -34.60
C TYR A 404 -5.48 8.03 -35.57
N GLY A 405 -5.01 7.56 -36.72
CA GLY A 405 -5.83 6.86 -37.70
C GLY A 405 -6.37 5.51 -37.21
N VAL A 406 -5.62 4.77 -36.40
CA VAL A 406 -6.08 3.53 -35.75
C VAL A 406 -7.16 3.83 -34.72
N LEU A 407 -6.89 4.77 -33.81
CA LEU A 407 -7.82 5.16 -32.74
C LEU A 407 -9.13 5.71 -33.26
N LYS A 408 -9.06 6.59 -34.27
CA LYS A 408 -10.23 7.15 -34.94
C LYS A 408 -11.09 6.05 -35.58
N ARG A 409 -10.49 5.13 -36.35
CA ARG A 409 -11.23 4.01 -36.98
C ARG A 409 -11.87 3.11 -35.93
N LYS A 410 -11.15 2.81 -34.84
CA LYS A 410 -11.67 2.00 -33.72
C LYS A 410 -12.94 2.61 -33.13
N PHE A 411 -12.94 3.93 -32.93
CA PHE A 411 -14.12 4.65 -32.43
C PHE A 411 -15.27 4.66 -33.44
N GLU A 412 -14.99 4.94 -34.72
CA GLU A 412 -16.01 4.97 -35.77
C GLU A 412 -16.74 3.63 -35.91
N VAL A 413 -16.03 2.51 -35.72
CA VAL A 413 -16.62 1.16 -35.71
C VAL A 413 -17.45 0.89 -34.46
N SER A 414 -17.10 1.50 -33.31
CA SER A 414 -17.85 1.34 -32.06
C SER A 414 -19.14 2.14 -31.98
N LEU A 415 -19.30 3.16 -32.83
CA LEU A 415 -20.52 3.96 -32.84
C LEU A 415 -21.70 3.08 -33.26
N PRO A 416 -22.86 3.20 -32.60
CA PRO A 416 -24.07 2.52 -33.03
C PRO A 416 -24.27 2.87 -34.51
N VAL A 417 -24.34 1.86 -35.37
CA VAL A 417 -24.80 2.06 -36.73
C VAL A 417 -26.20 2.62 -36.55
N GLU A 418 -26.36 3.93 -36.79
CA GLU A 418 -27.69 4.55 -36.83
C GLU A 418 -28.48 3.64 -37.76
N LYS A 419 -29.42 2.86 -37.19
CA LYS A 419 -30.26 1.99 -37.98
C LYS A 419 -30.87 2.93 -39.00
N ARG A 420 -30.38 2.87 -40.24
CA ARG A 420 -30.89 3.67 -41.35
C ARG A 420 -32.38 3.54 -41.18
N LYS A 421 -33.05 4.65 -40.84
CA LYS A 421 -34.51 4.66 -40.76
C LYS A 421 -34.92 3.98 -42.03
N GLU A 422 -35.43 2.74 -41.94
CA GLU A 422 -35.91 2.04 -43.10
C GLU A 422 -36.93 3.01 -43.65
N VAL A 423 -36.59 3.61 -44.79
CA VAL A 423 -37.44 4.57 -45.46
C VAL A 423 -38.62 3.73 -45.84
N ASN A 424 -39.64 3.73 -44.98
CA ASN A 424 -40.80 2.89 -45.09
C ASN A 424 -41.39 3.19 -46.48
N PRO A 425 -41.30 2.29 -47.47
CA PRO A 425 -41.56 2.62 -48.86
C PRO A 425 -43.06 2.85 -49.15
N LYS A 426 -43.88 3.06 -48.12
CA LYS A 426 -45.34 3.15 -48.20
C LYS A 426 -45.91 4.58 -48.31
N THR A 427 -45.11 5.63 -48.20
CA THR A 427 -45.58 6.97 -48.59
C THR A 427 -45.25 7.21 -50.05
N GLY A 428 -46.11 6.66 -50.93
CA GLY A 428 -46.12 7.04 -52.34
C GLY A 428 -46.24 8.58 -52.48
N PRO A 429 -45.72 9.16 -53.57
CA PRO A 429 -45.75 10.59 -53.79
C PRO A 429 -47.20 11.08 -53.81
N THR A 430 -47.61 11.83 -52.79
CA THR A 430 -48.87 12.59 -52.84
C THR A 430 -48.83 13.51 -54.07
N PRO A 431 -49.79 13.38 -55.01
CA PRO A 431 -49.79 14.16 -56.24
C PRO A 431 -49.97 15.64 -55.90
N LYS A 432 -48.99 16.46 -56.30
CA LYS A 432 -49.08 17.92 -56.24
C LYS A 432 -50.25 18.38 -57.10
N LYS A 433 -51.35 18.84 -56.45
CA LYS A 433 -52.41 19.58 -57.13
C LYS A 433 -51.81 20.87 -57.71
N ARG A 434 -51.67 20.92 -59.04
CA ARG A 434 -51.44 22.16 -59.80
C ARG A 434 -52.64 23.10 -59.54
N LYS A 435 -52.41 24.21 -58.83
CA LYS A 435 -53.30 25.36 -58.93
C LYS A 435 -53.02 26.03 -60.27
N LEU A 436 -54.02 26.01 -61.16
CA LEU A 436 -54.11 26.99 -62.24
C LEU A 436 -54.58 28.30 -61.61
N GLU A 437 -53.80 29.36 -61.72
CA GLU A 437 -54.30 30.72 -61.60
C GLU A 437 -54.46 31.30 -63.01
N LYS A 438 -55.61 31.96 -63.19
CA LYS A 438 -56.08 32.63 -64.41
C LYS A 438 -55.56 34.05 -64.48
#